data_AF-A0A6A4ZR00-F1
#
_entry.id   AF-A0A6A4ZR00-F1
#
_cell.length_a   1.000
_cell.length_b   1.000
_cell.length_c   1.000
_cell.angle_alpha   90.00
_cell.angle_beta   90.00
_cell.angle_gamma   90.00
#
_symmetry.space_group_name_H-M   'P 1'
#
loop_
_entity.id
_entity.type
_entity.pdbx_description
1 polymer ?
#
loop_
_entity_poly.entity_id
_entity_poly.type
_entity_poly.pdbx_seq_one_letter_code
_entity_poly.pdbx_strand_id
1 'polypeptide(L)'
;MARTAVLLGSASCGLCAGLVYLNKQLAWIGIFGLVSLLICLFFVVRTCVVPALSTRYVAWYRSTNDGDAKLLWCNTAVSLVHSGLSAALSITVLAIDPIQDWVHSCSPLAVICLSVSTGYFIYDFYDMVVGSLYVRAHGILVHHIMVTTCYVMALHCKVAVPYLVVMLLLEINSIWLHSRKLMSMVGFTLANRVYAMTWHALWLSFYTTRVLLPFAVHVGVTLDRHRFPHASQFAVAFGGTGVLHVLNYL
;
A
#
# COMPACT_ATOMS: atom_id res chain seq x y z
N MET A 1 -1.31 16.77 -22.48
CA MET A 1 -0.40 15.91 -21.70
C MET A 1 -1.09 14.72 -21.04
N ALA A 2 -2.26 14.88 -20.38
CA ALA A 2 -2.97 13.75 -19.74
C ALA A 2 -3.45 12.64 -20.72
N ARG A 3 -3.94 13.01 -21.92
CA ARG A 3 -4.39 12.02 -22.94
C ARG A 3 -3.24 11.17 -23.50
N THR A 4 -2.06 11.76 -23.63
CA THR A 4 -0.87 11.08 -24.17
C THR A 4 -0.32 10.06 -23.18
N ALA A 5 -0.31 10.38 -21.89
CA ALA A 5 0.11 9.46 -20.82
C ALA A 5 -0.81 8.24 -20.68
N VAL A 6 -2.13 8.42 -20.83
CA VAL A 6 -3.12 7.33 -20.76
C VAL A 6 -2.98 6.35 -21.95
N LEU A 7 -2.75 6.87 -23.16
CA LEU A 7 -2.56 6.05 -24.36
C LEU A 7 -1.25 5.23 -24.32
N LEU A 8 -0.17 5.82 -23.80
CA LEU A 8 1.11 5.14 -23.59
C LEU A 8 1.00 4.03 -22.53
N GLY A 9 0.25 4.27 -21.44
CA GLY A 9 0.00 3.27 -20.39
C GLY A 9 -0.87 2.09 -20.84
N SER A 10 -1.88 2.32 -21.69
CA SER A 10 -2.69 1.22 -22.24
C SER A 10 -1.92 0.35 -23.25
N ALA A 11 -1.05 0.96 -24.06
CA ALA A 11 -0.21 0.24 -25.01
C ALA A 11 0.85 -0.63 -24.31
N SER A 12 1.42 -0.14 -23.20
CA SER A 12 2.39 -0.92 -22.42
C SER A 12 1.77 -2.15 -21.76
N CYS A 13 0.50 -2.10 -21.36
CA CYS A 13 -0.21 -3.23 -20.74
C CYS A 13 -0.45 -4.39 -21.70
N GLY A 14 -0.95 -4.09 -22.91
CA GLY A 14 -1.16 -5.09 -23.95
C GLY A 14 0.14 -5.75 -24.39
N LEU A 15 1.22 -4.95 -24.49
CA LEU A 15 2.55 -5.44 -24.83
C LEU A 15 3.14 -6.33 -23.72
N CYS A 16 3.04 -5.89 -22.46
CA CYS A 16 3.51 -6.66 -21.31
C CYS A 16 2.77 -7.99 -21.17
N ALA A 17 1.43 -7.98 -21.23
CA ALA A 17 0.62 -9.20 -21.15
C ALA A 17 0.91 -10.18 -22.31
N GLY A 18 1.08 -9.65 -23.54
CA GLY A 18 1.46 -10.45 -24.71
C GLY A 18 2.85 -11.07 -24.60
N LEU A 19 3.83 -10.32 -24.06
CA LEU A 19 5.19 -10.81 -23.85
C LEU A 19 5.30 -11.88 -22.75
N VAL A 20 4.51 -11.77 -21.67
CA VAL A 20 4.43 -12.82 -20.63
C VAL A 20 3.85 -14.13 -21.18
N TYR A 21 2.85 -14.05 -22.07
CA TYR A 21 2.28 -15.23 -22.73
C TYR A 21 3.32 -15.95 -23.61
N LEU A 22 4.21 -15.19 -24.27
CA LEU A 22 5.23 -15.73 -25.17
C LEU A 22 6.45 -16.32 -24.45
N ASN A 23 6.81 -15.82 -23.26
CA ASN A 23 7.94 -16.35 -22.50
C ASN A 23 7.78 -16.12 -20.99
N LYS A 24 7.87 -17.19 -20.19
CA LYS A 24 7.80 -17.11 -18.71
C LYS A 24 8.94 -16.27 -18.10
N GLN A 25 10.07 -16.11 -18.78
CA GLN A 25 11.17 -15.23 -18.34
C GLN A 25 10.83 -13.73 -18.51
N LEU A 26 9.88 -13.38 -19.39
CA LEU A 26 9.36 -12.02 -19.58
C LEU A 26 8.31 -11.63 -18.52
N ALA A 27 7.92 -12.54 -17.62
CA ALA A 27 7.01 -12.26 -16.51
C ALA A 27 7.50 -11.09 -15.62
N TRP A 28 8.81 -10.91 -15.50
CA TRP A 28 9.41 -9.80 -14.78
C TRP A 28 9.08 -8.44 -15.39
N ILE A 29 9.19 -8.35 -16.72
CA ILE A 29 8.85 -7.14 -17.47
C ILE A 29 7.36 -6.83 -17.33
N GLY A 30 6.51 -7.87 -17.30
CA GLY A 30 5.09 -7.71 -17.03
C GLY A 30 4.77 -7.14 -15.64
N ILE A 31 5.43 -7.65 -14.59
CA ILE A 31 5.24 -7.18 -13.20
C ILE A 31 5.71 -5.73 -13.04
N PHE A 32 6.92 -5.38 -13.52
CA PHE A 32 7.41 -4.01 -13.43
C PHE A 32 6.61 -3.04 -14.31
N GLY A 33 6.13 -3.50 -15.47
CA GLY A 33 5.19 -2.76 -16.30
C GLY A 33 3.88 -2.47 -15.57
N LEU A 34 3.32 -3.47 -14.89
CA LEU A 34 2.12 -3.33 -14.06
C LEU A 34 2.35 -2.34 -12.91
N VAL A 35 3.45 -2.46 -12.16
CA VAL A 35 3.80 -1.52 -11.08
C VAL A 35 3.92 -0.09 -11.62
N SER A 36 4.57 0.11 -12.77
CA SER A 36 4.70 1.42 -13.42
C SER A 36 3.34 2.01 -13.81
N LEU A 37 2.43 1.19 -14.35
CA LEU A 37 1.06 1.61 -14.64
C LEU A 37 0.33 2.05 -13.36
N LEU A 38 0.48 1.28 -12.27
CA LEU A 38 -0.18 1.57 -11.00
C LEU A 38 0.34 2.86 -10.37
N ILE A 39 1.64 3.16 -10.47
CA ILE A 39 2.21 4.46 -10.09
C ILE A 39 1.50 5.60 -10.84
N CYS A 40 1.40 5.49 -12.17
CA CYS A 40 0.71 6.48 -12.99
C CYS A 40 -0.78 6.59 -12.62
N LEU A 41 -1.44 5.46 -12.34
CA LEU A 41 -2.85 5.43 -11.93
C LEU A 41 -3.05 6.19 -10.63
N PHE A 42 -2.28 5.90 -9.58
CA PHE A 42 -2.39 6.61 -8.30
C PHE A 42 -2.05 8.10 -8.43
N PHE A 43 -1.06 8.46 -9.25
CA PHE A 43 -0.77 9.85 -9.56
C PHE A 43 -1.97 10.57 -10.21
N VAL A 44 -2.64 9.94 -11.18
CA VAL A 44 -3.85 10.48 -11.83
C VAL A 44 -5.01 10.57 -10.85
N VAL A 45 -5.21 9.56 -10.01
CA VAL A 45 -6.25 9.58 -8.96
C VAL A 45 -6.01 10.77 -8.02
N ARG A 46 -4.78 10.99 -7.58
CA ARG A 46 -4.42 12.08 -6.69
C ARG A 46 -4.54 13.47 -7.33
N THR A 47 -4.11 13.63 -8.57
CA THR A 47 -4.02 14.94 -9.23
C THR A 47 -5.30 15.36 -9.96
N CYS A 48 -6.11 14.40 -10.41
CA CYS A 48 -7.32 14.68 -11.17
C CYS A 48 -8.58 14.24 -10.43
N VAL A 49 -8.67 12.96 -10.06
CA VAL A 49 -9.93 12.36 -9.58
C VAL A 49 -10.32 12.91 -8.21
N VAL A 50 -9.41 12.85 -7.24
CA VAL A 50 -9.68 13.29 -5.86
C VAL A 50 -9.98 14.79 -5.79
N PRO A 51 -9.21 15.70 -6.43
CA PRO A 51 -9.57 17.12 -6.48
C PRO A 51 -10.92 17.39 -7.16
N ALA A 52 -11.24 16.69 -8.25
CA ALA A 52 -12.52 16.86 -8.95
C ALA A 52 -13.71 16.42 -8.07
N LEU A 53 -13.61 15.25 -7.45
CA LEU A 53 -14.64 14.75 -6.52
C LEU A 53 -14.76 15.64 -5.28
N SER A 54 -13.64 16.07 -4.70
CA SER A 54 -13.61 16.90 -3.50
C SER A 54 -14.21 18.28 -3.77
N THR A 55 -13.91 18.87 -4.93
CA THR A 55 -14.52 20.14 -5.36
C THR A 55 -16.03 19.99 -5.53
N ARG A 56 -16.52 18.84 -6.00
CA ARG A 56 -17.96 18.60 -6.19
C ARG A 56 -18.71 18.32 -4.89
N TYR A 57 -18.17 17.46 -4.03
CA TYR A 57 -18.92 16.90 -2.90
C TYR A 57 -18.51 17.44 -1.52
N VAL A 58 -17.33 18.05 -1.37
CA VAL A 58 -16.78 18.44 -0.06
C VAL A 58 -16.75 19.95 0.06
N ALA A 59 -17.67 20.52 0.85
CA ALA A 59 -17.78 21.96 1.06
C ALA A 59 -16.49 22.57 1.64
N TRP A 60 -15.89 21.90 2.63
CA TRP A 60 -14.63 22.34 3.26
C TRP A 60 -13.48 22.48 2.25
N TYR A 61 -13.36 21.54 1.31
CA TYR A 61 -12.31 21.56 0.28
C TYR A 61 -12.47 22.74 -0.68
N ARG A 62 -13.71 23.16 -0.96
CA ARG A 62 -13.99 24.37 -1.75
C ARG A 62 -13.67 25.65 -0.99
N SER A 63 -14.03 25.70 0.30
CA SER A 63 -13.88 26.90 1.11
C SER A 63 -12.46 27.17 1.58
N THR A 64 -11.63 26.14 1.69
CA THR A 64 -10.25 26.31 2.17
C THR A 64 -9.36 26.95 1.10
N ASN A 65 -8.62 28.01 1.49
CA ASN A 65 -7.62 28.66 0.66
C ASN A 65 -6.19 28.16 0.96
N ASP A 66 -6.03 27.31 1.97
CA ASP A 66 -4.75 26.72 2.33
C ASP A 66 -4.37 25.62 1.33
N GLY A 67 -3.33 25.90 0.53
CA GLY A 67 -2.79 24.97 -0.46
C GLY A 67 -2.24 23.69 0.17
N ASP A 68 -1.54 23.79 1.29
CA ASP A 68 -0.95 22.65 1.98
C ASP A 68 -2.04 21.75 2.58
N ALA A 69 -3.10 22.34 3.11
CA ALA A 69 -4.26 21.58 3.59
C ALA A 69 -4.96 20.81 2.45
N LYS A 70 -5.04 21.39 1.24
CA LYS A 70 -5.57 20.69 0.05
C LYS A 70 -4.67 19.54 -0.39
N LEU A 71 -3.34 19.75 -0.39
CA LEU A 71 -2.38 18.69 -0.72
C LEU A 71 -2.47 17.53 0.28
N LEU A 72 -2.53 17.83 1.58
CA LEU A 72 -2.70 16.83 2.64
C LEU A 72 -4.03 16.08 2.50
N TRP A 73 -5.11 16.78 2.16
CA TRP A 73 -6.42 16.17 1.91
C TRP A 73 -6.35 15.17 0.76
N CYS A 74 -5.77 15.59 -0.37
CA CYS A 74 -5.64 14.76 -1.56
C CYS A 74 -4.78 13.52 -1.28
N ASN A 75 -3.64 13.70 -0.62
CA ASN A 75 -2.77 12.60 -0.24
C ASN A 75 -3.52 11.61 0.68
N THR A 76 -4.12 12.09 1.77
CA THR A 76 -4.87 11.25 2.73
C THR A 76 -6.03 10.49 2.07
N ALA A 77 -6.75 11.13 1.13
CA ALA A 77 -7.85 10.49 0.41
C ALA A 77 -7.38 9.39 -0.53
N VAL A 78 -6.24 9.56 -1.20
CA VAL A 78 -5.65 8.52 -2.05
C VAL A 78 -5.14 7.37 -1.21
N SER A 79 -4.51 7.65 -0.07
CA SER A 79 -4.11 6.62 0.90
C SER A 79 -5.31 5.81 1.38
N LEU A 80 -6.44 6.45 1.68
CA LEU A 80 -7.68 5.74 2.04
C LEU A 80 -8.16 4.78 0.93
N VAL A 81 -8.13 5.23 -0.33
CA VAL A 81 -8.48 4.38 -1.48
C VAL A 81 -7.53 3.20 -1.59
N HIS A 82 -6.23 3.43 -1.42
CA HIS A 82 -5.25 2.36 -1.42
C HIS A 82 -5.50 1.36 -0.30
N SER A 83 -5.62 1.81 0.95
CA SER A 83 -5.81 0.92 2.10
C SER A 83 -7.08 0.07 1.98
N GLY A 84 -8.17 0.64 1.44
CA GLY A 84 -9.39 -0.10 1.16
C GLY A 84 -9.19 -1.17 0.08
N LEU A 85 -8.55 -0.81 -1.02
CA LEU A 85 -8.28 -1.70 -2.15
C LEU A 85 -7.33 -2.84 -1.75
N SER A 86 -6.22 -2.53 -1.07
CA SER A 86 -5.22 -3.51 -0.66
C SER A 86 -5.75 -4.46 0.40
N ALA A 87 -6.52 -3.98 1.39
CA ALA A 87 -7.18 -4.83 2.37
C ALA A 87 -8.18 -5.79 1.71
N ALA A 88 -9.02 -5.30 0.79
CA ALA A 88 -9.97 -6.13 0.07
C ALA A 88 -9.28 -7.20 -0.80
N LEU A 89 -8.23 -6.81 -1.54
CA LEU A 89 -7.44 -7.74 -2.35
C LEU A 89 -6.75 -8.79 -1.47
N SER A 90 -6.19 -8.40 -0.33
CA SER A 90 -5.49 -9.32 0.58
C SER A 90 -6.45 -10.34 1.17
N ILE A 91 -7.62 -9.92 1.63
CA ILE A 91 -8.68 -10.83 2.11
C ILE A 91 -9.10 -11.77 0.99
N THR A 92 -9.26 -11.27 -0.25
CA THR A 92 -9.64 -12.08 -1.41
C THR A 92 -8.59 -13.14 -1.72
N VAL A 93 -7.29 -12.77 -1.71
CA VAL A 93 -6.20 -13.73 -1.90
C VAL A 93 -6.26 -14.82 -0.84
N LEU A 94 -6.35 -14.45 0.44
CA LEU A 94 -6.37 -15.39 1.56
C LEU A 94 -7.62 -16.29 1.58
N ALA A 95 -8.73 -15.82 1.01
CA ALA A 95 -9.96 -16.60 0.93
C ALA A 95 -9.98 -17.61 -0.23
N ILE A 96 -9.33 -17.28 -1.36
CA ILE A 96 -9.40 -18.09 -2.58
C ILE A 96 -8.18 -19.02 -2.72
N ASP A 97 -7.01 -18.57 -2.28
CA ASP A 97 -5.75 -19.28 -2.49
C ASP A 97 -5.25 -19.89 -1.18
N PRO A 98 -5.42 -21.21 -0.97
CA PRO A 98 -4.94 -21.86 0.24
C PRO A 98 -3.40 -21.81 0.25
N ILE A 99 -2.84 -21.11 1.23
CA ILE A 99 -1.39 -20.98 1.38
C ILE A 99 -0.81 -22.33 1.82
N GLN A 100 -0.23 -23.06 0.87
CA GLN A 100 0.45 -24.34 1.13
C GLN A 100 1.89 -24.14 1.61
N ASP A 101 2.57 -23.11 1.09
CA ASP A 101 3.95 -22.78 1.41
C ASP A 101 4.13 -21.27 1.55
N TRP A 102 4.51 -20.80 2.74
CA TRP A 102 4.67 -19.38 3.05
C TRP A 102 5.87 -18.71 2.38
N VAL A 103 6.87 -19.48 1.94
CA VAL A 103 8.12 -18.97 1.35
C VAL A 103 8.05 -19.04 -0.17
N HIS A 104 7.56 -20.15 -0.73
CA HIS A 104 7.63 -20.41 -2.18
C HIS A 104 6.28 -20.32 -2.91
N SER A 105 5.14 -20.27 -2.21
CA SER A 105 3.86 -20.08 -2.89
C SER A 105 3.77 -18.68 -3.46
N CYS A 106 3.36 -18.59 -4.73
CA CYS A 106 3.28 -17.33 -5.44
C CYS A 106 2.14 -17.39 -6.46
N SER A 107 0.92 -17.11 -6.03
CA SER A 107 -0.22 -17.06 -6.94
C SER A 107 -0.27 -15.75 -7.73
N PRO A 108 -0.86 -15.76 -8.94
CA PRO A 108 -1.03 -14.55 -9.73
C PRO A 108 -1.80 -13.45 -8.99
N LEU A 109 -2.82 -13.82 -8.20
CA LEU A 109 -3.63 -12.85 -7.45
C LEU A 109 -2.82 -12.20 -6.32
N ALA A 110 -1.97 -12.97 -5.63
CA ALA A 110 -1.04 -12.43 -4.64
C ALA A 110 -0.02 -11.45 -5.27
N VAL A 111 0.51 -11.78 -6.44
CA VAL A 111 1.41 -10.89 -7.21
C VAL A 111 0.70 -9.60 -7.61
N ILE A 112 -0.54 -9.67 -8.09
CA ILE A 112 -1.34 -8.47 -8.41
C ILE A 112 -1.59 -7.64 -7.15
N CYS A 113 -1.98 -8.27 -6.05
CA CYS A 113 -2.22 -7.61 -4.76
C CYS A 113 -0.97 -6.85 -4.26
N LEU A 114 0.20 -7.50 -4.28
CA LEU A 114 1.46 -6.84 -3.95
C LEU A 114 1.85 -5.77 -4.98
N SER A 115 1.59 -5.98 -6.27
CA SER A 115 1.91 -4.99 -7.31
C SER A 115 1.12 -3.69 -7.12
N VAL A 116 -0.19 -3.80 -6.83
CA VAL A 116 -1.07 -2.65 -6.48
C VAL A 116 -0.46 -1.84 -5.35
N SER A 117 -0.05 -2.51 -4.28
CA SER A 117 0.51 -1.84 -3.11
C SER A 117 1.90 -1.29 -3.38
N THR A 118 2.75 -2.00 -4.11
CA THR A 118 4.08 -1.53 -4.52
C THR A 118 3.99 -0.25 -5.34
N GLY A 119 3.09 -0.19 -6.32
CA GLY A 119 2.87 1.00 -7.14
C GLY A 119 2.39 2.20 -6.32
N TYR A 120 1.49 1.96 -5.36
CA TYR A 120 1.06 2.99 -4.42
C TYR A 120 2.22 3.51 -3.55
N PHE A 121 2.96 2.62 -2.87
CA PHE A 121 4.02 3.03 -1.94
C PHE A 121 5.14 3.82 -2.63
N ILE A 122 5.51 3.45 -3.86
CA ILE A 122 6.50 4.18 -4.67
C ILE A 122 5.97 5.57 -5.03
N TYR A 123 4.73 5.66 -5.51
CA TYR A 123 4.10 6.93 -5.82
C TYR A 123 4.00 7.84 -4.59
N ASP A 124 3.53 7.30 -3.47
CA ASP A 124 3.29 8.07 -2.24
C ASP A 124 4.62 8.55 -1.62
N PHE A 125 5.67 7.72 -1.69
CA PHE A 125 7.02 8.14 -1.33
C PHE A 125 7.49 9.34 -2.16
N TYR A 126 7.29 9.30 -3.48
CA TYR A 126 7.61 10.42 -4.36
C TYR A 126 6.78 11.68 -4.03
N ASP A 127 5.47 11.54 -3.82
CA ASP A 127 4.56 12.64 -3.48
C ASP A 127 4.97 13.29 -2.15
N MET A 128 5.33 12.49 -1.15
CA MET A 128 5.80 12.96 0.15
C MET A 128 7.11 13.74 0.07
N VAL A 129 8.08 13.27 -0.73
CA VAL A 129 9.39 13.92 -0.89
C VAL A 129 9.23 15.25 -1.62
N VAL A 130 8.51 15.27 -2.75
CA VAL A 130 8.29 16.49 -3.55
C VAL A 130 7.40 17.48 -2.82
N GLY A 131 6.35 17.01 -2.15
CA GLY A 131 5.43 17.84 -1.37
C GLY A 131 5.99 18.28 -0.01
N SER A 132 7.23 17.90 0.34
CA SER A 132 7.84 18.14 1.65
C SER A 132 6.98 17.71 2.84
N LEU A 133 6.08 16.74 2.63
CA LEU A 133 5.17 16.23 3.67
C LEU A 133 5.92 15.40 4.73
N TYR A 134 7.10 14.89 4.38
CA TYR A 134 7.95 14.09 5.28
C TYR A 134 8.42 14.85 6.53
N VAL A 135 8.50 16.18 6.47
CA VAL A 135 8.98 17.04 7.58
C VAL A 135 8.12 16.87 8.84
N ARG A 136 6.84 16.51 8.69
CA ARG A 136 5.91 16.29 9.80
C ARG A 136 5.89 14.86 10.32
N ALA A 137 6.50 13.90 9.62
CA ALA A 137 6.40 12.48 9.95
C ALA A 137 7.57 11.63 9.38
N HIS A 138 8.79 11.87 9.86
CA HIS A 138 10.00 11.17 9.42
C HIS A 138 9.90 9.63 9.52
N GLY A 139 9.21 9.10 10.53
CA GLY A 139 8.98 7.66 10.70
C GLY A 139 8.18 7.03 9.55
N ILE A 140 7.27 7.77 8.94
CA ILE A 140 6.50 7.30 7.77
C ILE A 140 7.41 7.16 6.55
N LEU A 141 8.40 8.03 6.38
CA LEU A 141 9.34 7.91 5.27
C LEU A 141 10.17 6.62 5.36
N VAL A 142 10.67 6.30 6.57
CA VAL A 142 11.40 5.06 6.84
C VAL A 142 10.51 3.85 6.60
N HIS A 143 9.24 3.91 7.04
CA HIS A 143 8.24 2.88 6.75
C HIS A 143 8.11 2.62 5.25
N HIS A 144 7.95 3.69 4.45
CA HIS A 144 7.78 3.61 3.00
C HIS A 144 8.99 3.01 2.30
N ILE A 145 10.20 3.39 2.71
CA ILE A 145 11.44 2.80 2.17
C ILE A 145 11.47 1.30 2.48
N MET A 146 11.28 0.94 3.74
CA MET A 146 11.35 -0.45 4.19
C MET A 146 10.32 -1.34 3.49
N VAL A 147 9.05 -0.94 3.47
CA VAL A 147 7.97 -1.75 2.88
C VAL A 147 8.14 -1.86 1.36
N THR A 148 8.56 -0.78 0.69
CA THR A 148 8.82 -0.79 -0.75
C THR A 148 9.97 -1.73 -1.08
N THR A 149 11.07 -1.70 -0.32
CA THR A 149 12.19 -2.65 -0.52
C THR A 149 11.74 -4.09 -0.34
N CYS A 150 10.95 -4.39 0.70
CA CYS A 150 10.44 -5.74 0.93
C CYS A 150 9.55 -6.21 -0.23
N TYR A 151 8.65 -5.35 -0.73
CA TYR A 151 7.74 -5.71 -1.81
C TYR A 151 8.45 -5.88 -3.14
N VAL A 152 9.36 -4.96 -3.50
CA VAL A 152 10.14 -5.06 -4.74
C VAL A 152 10.99 -6.33 -4.73
N MET A 153 11.65 -6.65 -3.62
CA MET A 153 12.46 -7.85 -3.49
C MET A 153 11.60 -9.13 -3.56
N ALA A 154 10.45 -9.16 -2.87
CA ALA A 154 9.57 -10.32 -2.90
C ALA A 154 8.91 -10.53 -4.26
N LEU A 155 8.52 -9.45 -4.94
CA LEU A 155 8.09 -9.51 -6.32
C LEU A 155 9.23 -10.07 -7.15
N HIS A 156 10.40 -9.41 -7.20
CA HIS A 156 11.59 -9.77 -8.00
C HIS A 156 12.15 -11.19 -7.74
N CYS A 157 12.00 -11.72 -6.52
CA CYS A 157 12.48 -13.05 -6.19
C CYS A 157 11.36 -14.11 -6.16
N LYS A 158 10.08 -13.70 -6.14
CA LYS A 158 8.91 -14.58 -5.87
C LYS A 158 9.09 -15.41 -4.59
N VAL A 159 9.59 -14.75 -3.54
CA VAL A 159 9.84 -15.37 -2.23
C VAL A 159 9.08 -14.57 -1.16
N ALA A 160 8.49 -15.28 -0.20
CA ALA A 160 7.76 -14.72 0.95
C ALA A 160 6.55 -13.84 0.57
N VAL A 161 6.01 -14.03 -0.64
CA VAL A 161 4.82 -13.32 -1.13
C VAL A 161 3.60 -13.51 -0.20
N PRO A 162 3.28 -14.73 0.30
CA PRO A 162 2.15 -14.94 1.19
C PRO A 162 2.28 -14.20 2.52
N TYR A 163 3.49 -14.13 3.08
CA TYR A 163 3.75 -13.32 4.29
C TYR A 163 3.42 -11.86 4.05
N LEU A 164 3.82 -11.30 2.91
CA LEU A 164 3.56 -9.90 2.61
C LEU A 164 2.08 -9.62 2.34
N VAL A 165 1.35 -10.57 1.75
CA VAL A 165 -0.12 -10.49 1.61
C VAL A 165 -0.79 -10.45 2.97
N VAL A 166 -0.36 -11.28 3.93
CA VAL A 166 -0.87 -11.21 5.31
C VAL A 166 -0.51 -9.86 5.95
N MET A 167 0.71 -9.37 5.74
CA MET A 167 1.13 -8.06 6.21
C MET A 167 0.34 -6.89 5.59
N LEU A 168 -0.27 -7.05 4.41
CA LEU A 168 -1.16 -6.03 3.86
C LEU A 168 -2.48 -5.88 4.63
N LEU A 169 -2.85 -6.84 5.49
CA LEU A 169 -4.00 -6.68 6.40
C LEU A 169 -3.79 -5.54 7.41
N LEU A 170 -2.55 -5.06 7.59
CA LEU A 170 -2.24 -3.83 8.34
C LEU A 170 -2.96 -2.60 7.80
N GLU A 171 -3.31 -2.61 6.51
CA GLU A 171 -4.05 -1.53 5.87
C GLU A 171 -5.49 -1.40 6.38
N ILE A 172 -6.05 -2.43 7.01
CA ILE A 172 -7.36 -2.33 7.68
C ILE A 172 -7.33 -1.25 8.76
N ASN A 173 -6.23 -1.16 9.51
CA ASN A 173 -6.06 -0.08 10.49
C ASN A 173 -5.87 1.28 9.81
N SER A 174 -5.13 1.32 8.69
CA SER A 174 -4.94 2.52 7.89
C SER A 174 -6.25 3.10 7.36
N ILE A 175 -7.24 2.26 6.98
CA ILE A 175 -8.59 2.73 6.58
C ILE A 175 -9.19 3.63 7.66
N TRP A 176 -9.18 3.18 8.91
CA TRP A 176 -9.74 3.95 10.02
C TRP A 176 -8.90 5.20 10.33
N LEU A 177 -7.57 5.10 10.20
CA LEU A 177 -6.64 6.22 10.42
C LEU A 177 -6.92 7.35 9.42
N HIS A 178 -6.94 7.05 8.12
CA HIS A 178 -7.16 8.02 7.05
C HIS A 178 -8.59 8.57 7.08
N SER A 179 -9.59 7.71 7.32
CA SER A 179 -10.98 8.14 7.49
C SER A 179 -11.12 9.16 8.63
N ARG A 180 -10.50 8.87 9.79
CA ARG A 180 -10.50 9.80 10.93
C ARG A 180 -9.81 11.11 10.60
N LYS A 181 -8.67 11.06 9.90
CA LYS A 181 -7.93 12.25 9.50
C LYS A 181 -8.76 13.15 8.57
N LEU A 182 -9.40 12.57 7.55
CA LEU A 182 -10.29 13.30 6.64
C LEU A 182 -11.46 13.92 7.39
N MET A 183 -12.16 13.16 8.24
CA MET A 183 -13.26 13.69 9.05
C MET A 183 -12.81 14.86 9.95
N SER A 184 -11.65 14.72 10.58
CA SER A 184 -11.07 15.78 11.41
C SER A 184 -10.75 17.05 10.61
N MET A 185 -10.31 16.93 9.35
CA MET A 185 -10.04 18.08 8.49
C MET A 185 -11.33 18.83 8.12
N VAL A 186 -12.46 18.13 8.02
CA VAL A 186 -13.80 18.75 7.82
C VAL A 186 -14.42 19.27 9.12
N GLY A 187 -13.74 19.11 10.27
CA GLY A 187 -14.18 19.64 11.57
C GLY A 187 -14.99 18.66 12.42
N PHE A 188 -15.03 17.37 12.10
CA PHE A 188 -15.67 16.37 12.96
C PHE A 188 -14.86 16.15 14.24
N THR A 189 -15.57 16.09 15.36
CA THR A 189 -15.03 15.81 16.70
C THR A 189 -15.64 14.55 17.31
N LEU A 190 -15.14 14.11 18.47
CA LEU A 190 -15.66 12.96 19.24
C LEU A 190 -17.14 13.08 19.65
N ALA A 191 -17.73 14.28 19.58
CA ALA A 191 -19.17 14.47 19.77
C ALA A 191 -20.00 13.80 18.65
N ASN A 192 -19.41 13.59 17.47
CA ASN A 192 -20.08 12.95 16.34
C ASN A 192 -19.96 11.43 16.45
N ARG A 193 -21.10 10.75 16.43
CA ARG A 193 -21.16 9.28 16.56
C ARG A 193 -20.29 8.54 15.55
N VAL A 194 -20.29 8.99 14.28
CA VAL A 194 -19.48 8.37 13.22
C VAL A 194 -17.98 8.49 13.52
N TYR A 195 -17.53 9.68 13.93
CA TYR A 195 -16.14 9.92 14.30
C TYR A 195 -15.73 9.06 15.51
N ALA A 196 -16.59 8.99 16.54
CA ALA A 196 -16.38 8.15 17.70
C ALA A 196 -16.30 6.66 17.31
N MET A 197 -17.16 6.16 16.42
CA MET A 197 -17.10 4.77 15.95
C MET A 197 -15.79 4.47 15.22
N THR A 198 -15.34 5.36 14.33
CA THR A 198 -14.03 5.23 13.66
C THR A 198 -12.88 5.20 14.66
N TRP A 199 -12.96 6.01 15.74
CA TRP A 199 -11.96 5.99 16.81
C TRP A 199 -11.89 4.64 17.53
N HIS A 200 -13.03 4.04 17.89
CA HIS A 200 -13.05 2.73 18.52
C HIS A 200 -12.56 1.62 17.57
N ALA A 201 -12.99 1.67 16.30
CA ALA A 201 -12.54 0.72 15.27
C ALA A 201 -11.03 0.84 15.00
N LEU A 202 -10.47 2.05 15.05
CA LEU A 202 -9.04 2.29 14.96
C LEU A 202 -8.28 1.57 16.09
N TRP A 203 -8.70 1.73 17.34
CA TRP A 203 -8.03 1.06 18.46
C TRP A 203 -8.18 -0.46 18.42
N LEU A 204 -9.38 -0.96 18.11
CA LEU A 204 -9.62 -2.39 17.98
C LEU A 204 -8.74 -3.01 16.89
N SER A 205 -8.72 -2.39 15.71
CA SER A 205 -7.89 -2.86 14.60
C SER A 205 -6.38 -2.69 14.86
N PHE A 206 -5.98 -1.72 15.69
CA PHE A 206 -4.58 -1.51 16.04
C PHE A 206 -4.00 -2.72 16.76
N TYR A 207 -4.66 -3.22 17.81
CA TYR A 207 -4.14 -4.39 18.54
C TYR A 207 -4.08 -5.64 17.67
N THR A 208 -5.11 -5.89 16.87
CA THR A 208 -5.19 -7.10 16.04
C THR A 208 -4.21 -7.06 14.88
N THR A 209 -4.22 -5.96 14.11
CA THR A 209 -3.40 -5.87 12.90
C THR A 209 -2.01 -5.38 13.23
N ARG A 210 -1.79 -4.35 14.04
CA ARG A 210 -0.46 -3.74 14.23
C ARG A 210 0.41 -4.43 15.27
N VAL A 211 -0.16 -5.23 16.18
CA VAL A 211 0.61 -5.96 17.19
C VAL A 211 0.68 -7.46 16.88
N LEU A 212 -0.48 -8.14 16.90
CA LEU A 212 -0.52 -9.60 16.82
C LEU A 212 -0.01 -10.14 15.48
N LEU A 213 -0.45 -9.53 14.37
CA LEU A 213 -0.16 -10.03 13.03
C LEU A 213 1.33 -9.90 12.65
N PRO A 214 2.00 -8.74 12.79
CA PRO A 214 3.43 -8.61 12.59
C PRO A 214 4.24 -9.57 13.46
N PHE A 215 3.81 -9.78 14.71
CA PHE A 215 4.48 -10.73 15.60
C PHE A 215 4.37 -12.15 15.06
N ALA A 216 3.17 -12.58 14.63
CA ALA A 216 2.96 -13.89 14.02
C ALA A 216 3.79 -14.07 12.74
N VAL A 217 3.85 -13.06 11.87
CA VAL A 217 4.67 -13.08 10.65
C VAL A 217 6.17 -13.12 10.98
N HIS A 218 6.63 -12.37 11.98
CA HIS A 218 8.03 -12.35 12.41
C HIS A 218 8.46 -13.73 12.94
N VAL A 219 7.62 -14.37 13.75
CA VAL A 219 7.83 -15.76 14.20
C VAL A 219 7.83 -16.72 13.00
N GLY A 220 6.86 -16.61 12.10
CA GLY A 220 6.79 -17.43 10.89
C GLY A 220 8.05 -17.35 10.03
N VAL A 221 8.48 -16.13 9.69
CA VAL A 221 9.72 -15.89 8.93
C VAL A 221 10.93 -16.49 9.64
N THR A 222 11.00 -16.42 10.97
CA THR A 222 12.09 -16.99 11.77
C THR A 222 12.11 -18.52 11.72
N LEU A 223 10.94 -19.15 11.80
CA LEU A 223 10.82 -20.62 11.70
C LEU A 223 11.19 -21.12 10.30
N ASP A 224 10.74 -20.41 9.27
CA ASP A 224 11.01 -20.75 7.87
C ASP A 224 12.37 -20.25 7.36
N ARG A 225 13.27 -19.75 8.24
CA ARG A 225 14.60 -19.20 7.86
C ARG A 225 15.40 -20.09 6.90
N HIS A 226 15.30 -21.40 7.08
CA HIS A 226 16.08 -22.41 6.36
C HIS A 226 15.52 -22.70 4.96
N ARG A 227 14.28 -22.27 4.70
CA ARG A 227 13.62 -22.40 3.40
C ARG A 227 13.92 -21.24 2.46
N PHE A 228 14.44 -20.13 2.97
CA PHE A 228 14.84 -19.01 2.12
C PHE A 228 16.02 -19.40 1.23
N PRO A 229 15.91 -19.24 -0.10
CA PRO A 229 16.99 -19.58 -1.05
C PRO A 229 18.30 -18.85 -0.77
N HIS A 230 18.21 -17.59 -0.30
CA HIS A 230 19.37 -16.76 -0.02
C HIS A 230 19.22 -16.04 1.33
N ALA A 231 20.33 -15.92 2.06
CA ALA A 231 20.38 -15.23 3.34
C ALA A 231 19.95 -13.75 3.23
N SER A 232 20.19 -13.11 2.09
CA SER A 232 19.74 -11.73 1.83
C SER A 232 18.22 -11.59 1.80
N GLN A 233 17.50 -12.57 1.25
CA GLN A 233 16.03 -12.57 1.20
C GLN A 233 15.43 -12.71 2.60
N PHE A 234 16.01 -13.62 3.40
CA PHE A 234 15.65 -13.75 4.82
C PHE A 234 15.96 -12.46 5.60
N ALA A 235 17.14 -11.88 5.41
CA ALA A 235 17.53 -10.65 6.10
C ALA A 235 16.58 -9.48 5.80
N VAL A 236 16.11 -9.35 4.55
CA VAL A 236 15.10 -8.35 4.18
C VAL A 236 13.75 -8.63 4.85
N ALA A 237 13.27 -9.88 4.84
CA ALA A 237 11.99 -10.24 5.45
C ALA A 237 11.99 -10.08 6.98
N PHE A 238 13.06 -10.56 7.64
CA PHE A 238 13.24 -10.46 9.09
C PHE A 238 13.50 -9.01 9.52
N GLY A 239 14.37 -8.30 8.80
CA GLY A 239 14.68 -6.90 9.05
C GLY A 239 13.47 -6.00 8.87
N GLY A 240 12.68 -6.19 7.80
CA GLY A 240 11.48 -5.40 7.53
C GLY A 240 10.41 -5.56 8.61
N THR A 241 10.14 -6.80 9.05
CA THR A 241 9.22 -7.05 10.18
C THR A 241 9.76 -6.50 11.50
N GLY A 242 11.07 -6.56 11.74
CA GLY A 242 11.73 -5.95 12.90
C GLY A 242 11.60 -4.42 12.93
N VAL A 243 11.86 -3.74 11.80
CA VAL A 243 11.66 -2.29 11.67
C VAL A 243 10.21 -1.90 11.92
N LEU A 244 9.25 -2.69 11.43
CA LEU A 244 7.84 -2.43 11.68
C LEU A 244 7.48 -2.49 13.17
N HIS A 245 8.06 -3.43 13.93
CA HIS A 245 7.87 -3.48 15.37
C HIS A 245 8.33 -2.19 16.04
N VAL A 246 9.53 -1.69 15.69
CA VAL A 246 10.05 -0.43 16.25
C VAL A 246 9.16 0.76 15.88
N LEU A 247 8.76 0.84 14.61
CA LEU A 247 7.93 1.95 14.11
C LEU A 247 6.52 1.98 14.72
N ASN A 248 6.00 0.86 15.23
CA ASN A 248 4.71 0.85 15.92
C ASN A 248 4.75 1.50 17.32
N TYR A 249 5.94 1.71 17.89
CA TYR A 249 6.14 2.33 19.21
C TYR A 249 6.70 3.76 19.14
N LEU A 250 7.08 4.25 17.95
CA LEU A 250 7.55 5.61 17.68
C LEU A 250 6.39 6.50 17.22
#